data_AF-A0A847MVF4-F1
#
_entry.id   AF-A0A847MVF4-F1
#
_cell.length_a   1.000
_cell.length_b   1.000
_cell.length_c   1.000
_cell.angle_alpha   90.00
_cell.angle_beta   90.00
_cell.angle_gamma   90.00
#
_symmetry.space_group_name_H-M   'P 1'
#
loop_
_entity.id
_entity.type
_entity.pdbx_description
1 polymer ?
#
loop_
_entity_poly.entity_id
_entity_poly.type
_entity_poly.pdbx_seq_one_letter_code
_entity_poly.pdbx_strand_id
1 'polypeptide(L)' 'MEQSDQAWVIVERGAFVFAQCRACGWLSHARRAYASAHKEGAKHLEECAGAVSADPTGQPS' A
#
# COMPACT_ATOMS: atom_id res chain seq x y z
N MET A 1 5.53 9.46 -19.54
CA MET A 1 5.03 9.63 -18.16
C MET A 1 5.19 8.28 -17.50
N GLU A 2 6.36 8.03 -16.93
CA GLU A 2 6.64 6.79 -16.21
C GLU A 2 5.69 6.71 -15.01
N GLN A 3 4.69 5.82 -15.09
CA GLN A 3 3.99 5.37 -13.90
C GLN A 3 5.03 4.59 -13.10
N SER A 4 5.68 5.28 -12.15
CA SER A 4 6.57 4.66 -11.18
C SER A 4 5.84 3.46 -10.60
N ASP A 5 6.45 2.29 -10.70
CA ASP A 5 5.97 1.04 -10.11
C ASP A 5 5.90 1.20 -8.58
N GLN A 6 4.80 1.81 -8.12
CA GLN A 6 4.55 2.00 -6.71
C GLN A 6 4.05 0.67 -6.16
N ALA A 7 4.73 0.19 -5.11
CA ALA A 7 4.38 -1.05 -4.41
C ALA A 7 3.01 -0.99 -3.69
N TRP A 8 2.29 0.12 -3.81
CA TRP A 8 0.92 0.30 -3.38
C TRP A 8 0.14 1.16 -4.39
N VAL A 9 -1.19 1.10 -4.31
CA VAL A 9 -2.11 1.85 -5.18
C VAL A 9 -3.18 2.55 -4.37
N ILE A 10 -3.82 3.57 -4.94
CA ILE A 10 -5.06 4.11 -4.38
C ILE A 10 -6.24 3.33 -4.93
N VAL A 11 -7.12 2.92 -4.02
CA VAL A 11 -8.41 2.31 -4.32
C VAL A 11 -9.49 3.26 -3.83
N GLU A 12 -10.43 3.58 -4.71
CA GLU A 12 -11.54 4.48 -4.41
C GLU A 12 -12.82 3.65 -4.27
N ARG A 13 -13.57 3.86 -3.18
CA ARG A 13 -14.87 3.23 -2.96
C ARG A 13 -15.88 4.29 -2.50
N GLY A 14 -16.64 4.80 -3.47
CA GLY A 14 -17.62 5.86 -3.24
C GLY A 14 -16.95 7.17 -2.84
N ALA A 15 -17.30 7.70 -1.67
CA ALA A 15 -16.74 8.95 -1.14
C ALA A 15 -15.42 8.76 -0.36
N PHE A 16 -14.89 7.54 -0.32
CA PHE A 16 -13.70 7.20 0.43
C PHE A 16 -12.57 6.69 -0.47
N VAL A 17 -11.35 7.00 -0.07
CA VAL A 17 -10.11 6.59 -0.73
C VAL A 17 -9.23 5.84 0.27
N PHE A 18 -8.56 4.81 -0.23
CA PHE A 18 -7.75 3.88 0.54
C PHE A 18 -6.42 3.68 -0.17
N ALA A 19 -5.32 3.57 0.57
CA ALA A 19 -4.09 3.00 0.02
C ALA A 19 -4.12 1.48 0.19
N GLN A 20 -3.80 0.76 -0.88
CA GLN A 20 -3.69 -0.70 -0.88
C GLN A 20 -2.27 -1.10 -1.24
N CYS A 21 -1.60 -1.84 -0.35
CA CYS A 21 -0.31 -2.44 -0.62
C CYS A 21 -0.48 -3.62 -1.59
N ARG A 22 0.29 -3.64 -2.69
CA ARG A 22 0.28 -4.75 -3.65
C ARG A 22 1.05 -5.97 -3.15
N ALA A 23 2.01 -5.77 -2.24
CA ALA A 23 2.87 -6.85 -1.74
C ALA A 23 2.16 -7.74 -0.71
N CYS A 24 1.40 -7.16 0.21
CA CYS A 24 0.76 -7.89 1.31
C CYS A 24 -0.78 -7.78 1.33
N GLY A 25 -1.37 -6.98 0.42
CA GLY A 25 -2.82 -6.76 0.37
C GLY A 25 -3.37 -5.84 1.47
N TRP A 26 -2.50 -5.22 2.28
CA TRP A 26 -2.91 -4.29 3.33
C TRP A 26 -3.72 -3.12 2.77
N LEU A 27 -4.73 -2.68 3.52
CA LEU A 27 -5.58 -1.53 3.19
C LEU A 27 -5.52 -0.49 4.31
N SER A 28 -5.28 0.76 3.95
CA SER A 28 -5.31 1.88 4.90
C SER A 28 -6.73 2.14 5.40
N HIS A 29 -6.84 2.95 6.46
CA HIS A 29 -8.14 3.48 6.87
C HIS A 29 -8.81 4.30 5.75
N ALA A 30 -10.14 4.37 5.79
CA ALA A 30 -10.93 5.19 4.89
C ALA A 30 -10.57 6.67 5.07
N ARG A 31 -10.06 7.31 4.02
CA ARG A 31 -9.79 8.74 3.99
C ARG A 31 -10.71 9.42 2.99
N ARG A 32 -11.01 10.70 3.20
CA ARG A 32 -11.70 11.54 2.22
C ARG A 32 -10.74 12.27 1.28
N ALA A 33 -9.48 12.43 1.71
CA ALA A 33 -8.46 13.16 0.98
C ALA A 33 -7.42 12.20 0.40
N TYR A 34 -7.20 12.29 -0.92
CA TYR A 34 -6.21 11.49 -1.66
C TYR A 34 -4.81 11.60 -1.06
N ALA A 35 -4.38 12.82 -0.73
CA ALA A 35 -3.08 13.08 -0.12
C ALA A 35 -2.87 12.35 1.21
N SER A 36 -3.94 12.15 1.99
CA SER A 36 -3.83 11.38 3.24
C SER A 36 -3.65 9.90 2.96
N ALA A 37 -4.43 9.31 2.05
CA ALA A 37 -4.24 7.91 1.68
C ALA A 37 -2.85 7.67 1.07
N HIS A 38 -2.34 8.61 0.27
CA HIS A 38 -0.98 8.59 -0.27
C HIS A 38 0.09 8.50 0.82
N LYS A 39 -0.03 9.33 1.88
CA LYS A 39 0.91 9.30 3.02
C LYS A 39 0.86 7.97 3.77
N GLU A 40 -0.32 7.40 3.95
CA GLU A 40 -0.49 6.11 4.62
C GLU A 40 0.12 4.96 3.81
N GLY A 41 -0.07 4.95 2.49
CA GLY A 41 0.55 3.96 1.60
C GLY A 41 2.07 4.05 1.60
N ALA A 42 2.62 5.26 1.51
CA ALA A 42 4.06 5.50 1.58
C ALA A 42 4.65 5.06 2.94
N LYS A 43 4.01 5.45 4.05
CA LYS A 43 4.43 5.06 5.40
C LYS A 43 4.37 3.54 5.59
N HIS A 44 3.31 2.90 5.11
CA HIS A 44 3.17 1.45 5.21
C HIS A 44 4.31 0.71 4.50
N LEU A 45 4.83 1.22 3.38
CA LEU A 45 5.99 0.59 2.72
C LEU A 45 7.23 0.54 3.60
N GLU A 46 7.43 1.51 4.49
CA GLU A 46 8.56 1.54 5.43
C GLU A 46 8.46 0.39 6.45
N GLU A 47 7.25 -0.06 6.76
CA GLU A 47 6.95 -1.10 7.76
C GLU A 47 6.53 -2.44 7.14
N CYS A 48 6.26 -2.47 5.82
CA CYS A 48 5.71 -3.63 5.15
C CYS A 48 6.79 -4.67 4.90
N ALA A 49 6.81 -5.72 5.72
CA ALA A 49 7.63 -6.91 5.54
C ALA A 49 7.55 -7.45 4.10
N GLY A 50 6.40 -7.41 3.40
CA GLY A 50 6.32 -7.83 1.99
C GLY A 50 7.09 -6.95 0.98
N ALA A 51 7.48 -5.74 1.35
CA ALA A 51 8.37 -4.87 0.56
C ALA A 51 9.85 -5.03 0.95
N VAL A 52 10.12 -5.39 2.22
CA VAL A 52 11.47 -5.68 2.74
C VAL A 52 11.88 -7.16 2.54
N SER A 53 10.92 -8.04 2.33
CA SER A 53 11.04 -9.50 2.13
C SER A 53 10.70 -9.89 0.70
N ALA A 54 11.17 -9.12 -0.29
CA ALA A 54 11.52 -9.71 -1.58
C ALA A 54 12.78 -10.61 -1.45
N ASP A 55 12.87 -11.37 -0.37
CA ASP A 55 13.62 -12.61 -0.26
C ASP A 55 12.56 -13.74 -0.25
N PRO A 56 12.55 -14.63 -1.25
CA PRO A 56 11.38 -15.45 -1.60
C PRO A 56 11.10 -16.65 -0.68
N THR A 57 11.65 -16.73 0.53
CA THR A 57 11.52 -17.94 1.38
C THR A 57 11.13 -17.60 2.81
N GLY A 58 9.83 -17.54 3.09
CA GLY A 58 9.33 -17.23 4.43
C GLY A 58 7.93 -17.82 4.69
N GLN A 59 7.84 -19.15 4.64
CA GLN A 59 6.65 -19.91 5.02
C GLN A 59 6.39 -19.80 6.54
N PRO A 60 5.20 -19.39 7.00
CA PRO A 60 4.81 -19.57 8.40
C PRO A 60 4.31 -21.01 8.64
N SER A 61 4.84 -21.63 9.70
CA SER A 61 4.56 -23.00 10.18
C SER A 61 3.15 -23.22 10.71
#